data_AF-A0A9Q0VN09-F1
#
_entry.id   AF-A0A9Q0VN09-F1
#
_cell.length_a   1.000
_cell.length_b   1.000
_cell.length_c   1.000
_cell.angle_alpha   90.00
_cell.angle_beta   90.00
_cell.angle_gamma   90.00
#
_symmetry.space_group_name_H-M   'P 1'
#
loop_
_entity.id
_entity.type
_entity.pdbx_description
1 polymer ?
#
loop_
_entity_poly.entity_id
_entity_poly.type
_entity_poly.pdbx_seq_one_letter_code
_entity_poly.pdbx_strand_id
1 'polypeptide(L)'
;MGASSDYVEEVGPSSKGEVDDMDMDEDLMNITNLNELGKELCKVSKEGEWRRASVRLGKVTLNRPSFWGDTSSDAEHNMFPNHARLQNMTYSVRMKIHVNVQVYTQTVGRSDKFKTGINKVVQQNVVHTENREITIGRMSVMVKS
;
A
#
# COMPACT_ATOMS: atom_id res chain seq x y z
N MET A 1 -6.35 57.73 48.48
CA MET A 1 -7.37 57.03 47.66
C MET A 1 -6.92 57.24 46.21
N GLY A 2 -6.16 56.36 45.53
CA GLY A 2 -6.31 54.91 45.34
C GLY A 2 -7.52 54.67 44.43
N ALA A 3 -7.43 54.18 43.17
CA ALA A 3 -6.65 53.03 42.71
C ALA A 3 -6.28 53.09 41.20
N SER A 4 -5.14 52.46 40.87
CA SER A 4 -4.72 51.98 39.55
C SER A 4 -5.54 50.74 39.18
N SER A 5 -5.89 50.60 37.89
CA SER A 5 -6.57 49.42 37.35
C SER A 5 -5.54 48.54 36.65
N ASP A 6 -5.07 47.51 37.36
CA ASP A 6 -4.17 46.51 36.83
C ASP A 6 -4.98 45.42 36.10
N TYR A 7 -4.78 45.29 34.79
CA TYR A 7 -5.31 44.16 34.02
C TYR A 7 -4.40 42.95 34.26
N VAL A 8 -4.97 41.88 34.82
CA VAL A 8 -4.32 40.57 34.96
C VAL A 8 -4.78 39.71 33.78
N GLU A 9 -3.89 39.40 32.84
CA GLU A 9 -4.10 38.30 31.90
C GLU A 9 -3.88 36.98 32.65
N GLU A 10 -4.96 36.29 32.97
CA GLU A 10 -4.90 34.92 33.48
C GLU A 10 -4.54 33.97 32.34
N VAL A 11 -3.28 33.57 32.29
CA VAL A 11 -2.81 32.44 31.47
C VAL A 11 -3.28 31.15 32.15
N GLY A 12 -4.40 30.62 31.68
CA GLY A 12 -4.90 29.31 32.11
C GLY A 12 -3.89 28.17 31.81
N PRO A 13 -3.85 27.11 32.64
CA PRO A 13 -2.83 26.08 32.52
C PRO A 13 -2.99 25.26 31.23
N SER A 14 -1.88 25.14 30.50
CA SER A 14 -1.68 24.21 29.40
C SER A 14 -1.95 22.79 29.86
N SER A 15 -3.03 22.18 29.35
CA SER A 15 -3.32 20.77 29.55
C SER A 15 -2.24 19.94 28.85
N LYS A 16 -1.29 19.44 29.63
CA LYS A 16 -0.42 18.32 29.23
C LYS A 16 -1.35 17.16 28.89
N GLY A 17 -1.43 16.81 27.61
CA GLY A 17 -2.08 15.58 27.17
C GLY A 17 -1.34 14.40 27.79
N GLU A 18 -2.07 13.55 28.50
CA GLU A 18 -1.64 12.18 28.78
C GLU A 18 -1.37 11.51 27.43
N VAL A 19 -0.16 10.97 27.30
CA VAL A 19 0.14 10.02 26.24
C VAL A 19 -0.35 8.69 26.79
N ASP A 20 -1.62 8.40 26.57
CA ASP A 20 -2.11 7.04 26.70
C ASP A 20 -1.34 6.20 25.68
N ASP A 21 -0.63 5.18 26.17
CA ASP A 21 0.05 4.20 25.35
C ASP A 21 -1.03 3.48 24.53
N MET A 22 -1.24 3.97 23.30
CA MET A 22 -2.21 3.42 22.36
C MET A 22 -1.72 2.04 21.94
N ASP A 23 -2.27 1.01 22.59
CA ASP A 23 -2.29 -0.35 22.10
C ASP A 23 -2.95 -0.32 20.71
N MET A 24 -2.12 -0.38 19.67
CA MET A 24 -2.60 -0.37 18.30
C MET A 24 -3.35 -1.67 18.02
N ASP A 25 -4.67 -1.55 17.84
CA ASP A 25 -5.55 -2.66 17.49
C ASP A 25 -5.00 -3.46 16.29
N GLU A 26 -5.00 -4.78 16.46
CA GLU A 26 -4.44 -5.78 15.54
C GLU A 26 -5.11 -5.80 14.15
N ASP A 27 -6.20 -5.05 13.95
CA ASP A 27 -6.97 -5.01 12.71
C ASP A 27 -6.39 -4.07 11.62
N LEU A 28 -5.36 -3.28 11.94
CA LEU A 28 -4.56 -2.54 10.94
C LEU A 28 -3.71 -3.46 10.03
N MET A 29 -3.75 -4.78 10.25
CA MET A 29 -2.87 -5.77 9.62
C MET A 29 -3.36 -6.33 8.28
N ASN A 30 -4.54 -5.95 7.78
CA ASN A 30 -5.03 -6.48 6.50
C ASN A 30 -4.58 -5.70 5.26
N ILE A 31 -3.52 -4.90 5.39
CA ILE A 31 -2.66 -4.59 4.24
C ILE A 31 -1.86 -5.87 3.99
N THR A 32 -2.46 -6.84 3.31
CA THR A 32 -1.73 -8.05 2.89
C THR A 32 -0.48 -7.60 2.17
N ASN A 33 0.64 -7.71 2.88
CA ASN A 33 1.90 -7.17 2.42
C ASN A 33 2.24 -7.94 1.15
N LEU A 34 2.62 -7.24 0.08
CA LEU A 34 3.10 -7.90 -1.15
C LEU A 34 4.24 -8.89 -0.83
N ASN A 35 4.94 -8.65 0.29
CA ASN A 35 5.93 -9.53 0.91
C ASN A 35 5.37 -10.87 1.42
N GLU A 36 4.15 -10.92 1.96
CA GLU A 36 3.52 -12.16 2.44
C GLU A 36 3.08 -13.03 1.27
N LEU A 37 2.51 -12.41 0.24
CA LEU A 37 2.27 -13.05 -1.06
C LEU A 37 3.57 -13.59 -1.67
N GLY A 38 4.63 -12.79 -1.65
CA GLY A 38 5.96 -13.20 -2.09
C GLY A 38 6.50 -14.39 -1.28
N LYS A 39 6.29 -14.42 0.04
CA LYS A 39 6.72 -15.52 0.90
C LYS A 39 5.97 -16.82 0.63
N GLU A 40 4.66 -16.78 0.36
CA GLU A 40 3.89 -17.99 0.05
C GLU A 40 4.16 -18.53 -1.35
N LEU A 41 4.25 -17.64 -2.34
CA LEU A 41 4.47 -18.01 -3.75
C LEU A 41 5.91 -18.43 -4.04
N CYS A 42 6.89 -17.80 -3.39
CA CYS A 42 8.31 -18.13 -3.54
C CYS A 42 8.82 -19.13 -2.51
N LYS A 43 7.94 -19.92 -1.84
CA LYS A 43 8.42 -21.10 -1.10
C LYS A 43 9.24 -21.96 -2.05
N VAL A 44 10.55 -21.98 -1.80
CA VAL A 44 11.55 -22.80 -2.48
C VAL A 44 11.02 -24.22 -2.48
N SER A 45 10.89 -24.85 -3.65
CA SER A 45 10.49 -26.25 -3.71
C SER A 45 11.52 -27.06 -2.94
N LYS A 46 11.08 -28.10 -2.22
CA LYS A 46 11.97 -28.99 -1.45
C LYS A 46 13.01 -29.73 -2.32
N GLU A 47 13.03 -29.55 -3.64
CA GLU A 47 13.76 -30.38 -4.60
C GLU A 47 14.81 -29.63 -5.45
N GLY A 48 15.18 -28.39 -5.10
CA GLY A 48 16.33 -27.72 -5.72
C GLY A 48 16.08 -27.17 -7.13
N GLU A 49 14.83 -27.16 -7.61
CA GLU A 49 14.45 -26.47 -8.84
C GLU A 49 14.17 -24.99 -8.60
N TRP A 50 14.84 -24.13 -9.36
CA TRP A 50 14.65 -22.68 -9.30
C TRP A 50 13.27 -22.28 -9.86
N ARG A 51 12.41 -21.78 -8.98
CA ARG A 51 11.17 -21.09 -9.38
C ARG A 51 11.45 -19.61 -9.61
N ARG A 52 10.92 -19.07 -10.70
CA ARG A 52 10.95 -17.64 -10.98
C ARG A 52 9.55 -17.07 -10.88
N ALA A 53 9.44 -15.83 -10.43
CA ALA A 53 8.20 -15.08 -10.45
C ALA A 53 8.31 -13.95 -11.48
N SER A 54 7.27 -13.76 -12.29
CA SER A 54 7.05 -12.56 -13.09
C SER A 54 5.89 -11.80 -12.47
N VAL A 55 6.13 -10.57 -12.05
CA VAL A 55 5.10 -9.66 -11.57
C VAL A 55 4.81 -8.66 -12.68
N ARG A 56 3.55 -8.61 -13.12
CA ARG A 56 3.07 -7.63 -14.10
C ARG A 56 2.08 -6.71 -13.42
N LEU A 57 2.39 -5.41 -13.47
CA LEU A 57 1.49 -4.37 -13.01
C LEU A 57 0.52 -4.06 -14.14
N GLY A 58 -0.76 -4.10 -13.83
CA GLY A 58 -1.86 -3.83 -14.74
C GLY A 58 -2.43 -2.43 -14.56
N LYS A 59 -3.75 -2.35 -14.73
CA LYS A 59 -4.49 -1.10 -14.62
C LYS A 59 -4.37 -0.52 -13.21
N VAL A 60 -4.18 0.81 -13.17
CA VAL A 60 -4.20 1.62 -11.95
C VAL A 60 -5.54 2.35 -11.86
N THR A 61 -6.17 2.27 -10.70
CA THR A 61 -7.43 2.94 -10.38
C THR A 61 -7.21 3.93 -9.24
N LEU A 62 -7.64 5.17 -9.47
CA LEU A 62 -7.56 6.27 -8.50
C LEU A 62 -8.98 6.61 -8.07
N ASN A 63 -9.22 6.62 -6.76
CA ASN A 63 -10.51 7.00 -6.19
C ASN A 63 -10.63 8.53 -6.09
N ARG A 64 -11.67 9.04 -5.42
CA ARG A 64 -11.66 10.45 -5.02
C ARG A 64 -10.80 10.61 -3.76
N PRO A 65 -10.21 11.79 -3.53
CA PRO A 65 -9.50 12.08 -2.29
C PRO A 65 -10.39 11.81 -1.07
N SER A 66 -9.89 10.99 -0.16
CA SER A 66 -10.64 10.47 0.98
C SER A 66 -9.74 10.37 2.21
N PHE A 67 -10.35 10.30 3.39
CA PHE A 67 -9.66 10.03 4.66
C PHE A 67 -10.52 9.12 5.55
N TRP A 68 -9.89 8.48 6.54
CA TRP A 68 -10.57 7.65 7.53
C TRP A 68 -10.94 8.51 8.73
N GLY A 69 -12.20 8.42 9.15
CA GLY A 69 -12.67 9.06 10.39
C GLY A 69 -12.44 8.12 11.58
N ASP A 70 -12.20 8.72 12.74
CA ASP A 70 -12.05 8.04 14.03
C ASP A 70 -13.40 7.75 14.72
N THR A 71 -14.51 8.19 14.12
CA THR A 71 -15.84 7.93 14.66
C THR A 71 -16.28 6.52 14.30
N SER A 72 -16.95 5.83 15.22
CA SER A 72 -17.41 4.42 15.23
C SER A 72 -18.07 3.83 13.96
N SER A 73 -18.25 4.61 12.90
CA SER A 73 -18.44 4.06 11.56
C SER A 73 -17.10 4.05 10.85
N ASP A 74 -16.62 2.85 10.51
CA ASP A 74 -15.44 2.53 9.70
C ASP A 74 -15.57 3.07 8.25
N ALA A 75 -15.93 4.35 8.12
CA ALA A 75 -16.46 4.98 6.94
C ALA A 75 -15.43 5.92 6.34
N GLU A 76 -15.16 5.71 5.07
CA GLU A 76 -14.26 6.55 4.29
C GLU A 76 -14.97 7.87 3.94
N HIS A 77 -14.48 8.98 4.48
CA HIS A 77 -15.04 10.31 4.24
C HIS A 77 -14.34 10.99 3.07
N ASN A 78 -15.11 11.77 2.29
CA ASN A 78 -14.57 12.60 1.23
C ASN A 78 -13.68 13.70 1.81
N MET A 79 -12.49 13.83 1.25
CA MET A 79 -11.56 14.88 1.63
C MET A 79 -11.76 16.07 0.70
N PHE A 80 -12.08 17.24 1.24
CA PHE A 80 -12.04 18.51 0.49
C PHE A 80 -10.70 19.22 0.73
N PRO A 81 -10.23 20.06 -0.22
CA PRO A 81 -9.00 20.82 -0.04
C PRO A 81 -8.98 21.70 1.22
N ASN A 82 -10.15 22.18 1.66
CA ASN A 82 -10.26 22.96 2.89
C ASN A 82 -10.02 22.11 4.14
N HIS A 83 -10.49 20.85 4.18
CA HIS A 83 -10.21 19.94 5.29
C HIS A 83 -8.71 19.67 5.40
N ALA A 84 -8.06 19.42 4.26
CA ALA A 84 -6.62 19.18 4.19
C ALA A 84 -5.82 20.35 4.79
N ARG A 85 -6.23 21.60 4.52
CA ARG A 85 -5.55 22.80 5.03
C ARG A 85 -5.79 23.04 6.51
N LEU A 86 -7.03 22.87 6.98
CA LEU A 86 -7.38 23.13 8.38
C LEU A 86 -6.80 22.08 9.33
N GLN A 87 -6.72 20.83 8.87
CA GLN A 87 -6.22 19.71 9.66
C GLN A 87 -4.74 19.39 9.40
N ASN A 88 -4.02 20.23 8.64
CA ASN A 88 -2.64 19.98 8.22
C ASN A 88 -2.43 18.58 7.60
N MET A 89 -3.41 18.11 6.82
CA MET A 89 -3.36 16.85 6.11
C MET A 89 -3.00 17.04 4.63
N THR A 90 -2.54 15.96 3.99
CA THR A 90 -2.26 15.97 2.55
C THR A 90 -3.49 15.60 1.73
N TYR A 91 -3.91 16.49 0.83
CA TYR A 91 -4.96 16.21 -0.15
C TYR A 91 -4.53 15.10 -1.11
N SER A 92 -4.96 13.87 -0.82
CA SER A 92 -4.45 12.66 -1.47
C SER A 92 -5.51 11.62 -1.75
N VAL A 93 -5.29 10.85 -2.80
CA VAL A 93 -6.15 9.77 -3.28
C VAL A 93 -5.55 8.41 -2.96
N ARG A 94 -6.39 7.42 -2.62
CA ARG A 94 -5.97 6.01 -2.56
C ARG A 94 -5.81 5.41 -3.95
N MET A 95 -4.65 4.79 -4.17
CA MET A 95 -4.30 4.14 -5.42
C MET A 95 -4.41 2.63 -5.28
N LYS A 96 -5.20 2.03 -6.17
CA LYS A 96 -5.31 0.58 -6.31
C LYS A 96 -4.70 0.16 -7.64
N ILE A 97 -3.99 -0.97 -7.64
CA ILE A 97 -3.35 -1.53 -8.83
C ILE A 97 -3.73 -2.99 -8.96
N HIS A 98 -4.10 -3.41 -10.16
CA HIS A 98 -4.22 -4.83 -10.49
C HIS A 98 -2.82 -5.41 -10.71
N VAL A 99 -2.46 -6.41 -9.92
CA VAL A 99 -1.18 -7.10 -10.01
C VAL A 99 -1.40 -8.53 -10.47
N ASN A 100 -0.69 -8.94 -11.52
CA ASN A 100 -0.67 -10.30 -12.00
C ASN A 100 0.69 -10.93 -11.66
N VAL A 101 0.70 -11.94 -10.79
CA VAL A 101 1.90 -12.66 -10.40
C VAL A 101 1.88 -14.04 -11.04
N GLN A 102 2.91 -14.37 -11.81
CA GLN A 102 3.07 -15.69 -12.44
C GLN A 102 4.35 -16.34 -11.92
N VAL A 103 4.21 -17.47 -11.24
CA VAL A 103 5.33 -18.31 -10.83
C VAL A 103 5.53 -19.39 -11.87
N TYR A 104 6.73 -19.49 -12.43
CA TYR A 104 7.09 -20.45 -13.46
C TYR A 104 8.42 -21.13 -13.16
N THR A 105 8.54 -22.38 -13.57
CA THR A 105 9.81 -23.09 -13.63
C THR A 105 10.36 -23.02 -15.06
N GLN A 106 11.68 -22.93 -15.16
CA GLN A 106 12.36 -22.88 -16.44
C GLN A 106 13.06 -24.21 -16.68
N THR A 107 12.56 -25.02 -17.60
CA THR A 107 13.25 -26.23 -18.04
C THR A 107 14.05 -25.92 -19.31
N VAL A 108 15.31 -26.34 -19.33
CA VAL A 108 16.16 -26.20 -20.52
C VAL A 108 15.91 -27.44 -21.39
N GLY A 109 15.10 -27.28 -22.43
CA GLY A 109 14.90 -28.31 -23.44
C GLY A 109 16.14 -28.44 -24.33
N ARG A 110 16.52 -29.68 -24.64
CA ARG A 110 17.58 -29.96 -25.63
C ARG A 110 17.04 -29.66 -27.02
N SER A 111 17.55 -28.60 -27.67
CA SER A 111 17.21 -28.30 -29.06
C SER A 111 18.15 -29.00 -30.04
N ASP A 112 17.59 -29.52 -31.12
CA ASP A 112 18.35 -30.04 -32.24
C ASP A 112 18.90 -28.87 -33.08
N LYS A 113 20.18 -28.58 -32.87
CA LYS A 113 20.88 -27.44 -33.49
C LYS A 113 20.94 -27.54 -35.02
N PHE A 114 20.76 -28.73 -35.58
CA PHE A 114 20.94 -28.99 -37.00
C PHE A 114 19.79 -28.43 -37.86
N LYS A 115 18.58 -28.35 -37.32
CA LYS A 115 17.38 -27.89 -38.07
C LYS A 115 16.98 -26.45 -37.77
N THR A 116 17.28 -25.96 -36.57
CA THR A 116 16.73 -24.66 -36.09
C THR A 116 17.79 -23.62 -35.77
N GLY A 117 19.08 -23.98 -35.71
CA GLY A 117 20.19 -23.05 -35.39
C GLY A 117 20.17 -22.48 -33.95
N ILE A 118 19.17 -22.80 -33.14
CA ILE A 118 18.99 -22.30 -31.77
C ILE A 118 19.60 -23.29 -30.77
N ASN A 119 20.54 -22.79 -29.94
CA ASN A 119 21.38 -23.61 -29.05
C ASN A 119 20.67 -24.18 -27.82
N LYS A 120 19.63 -23.50 -27.31
CA LYS A 120 18.83 -23.91 -26.15
C LYS A 120 17.41 -23.41 -26.32
N VAL A 121 16.41 -24.29 -26.25
CA VAL A 121 15.01 -23.89 -26.16
C VAL A 121 14.63 -23.88 -24.69
N VAL A 122 14.29 -22.69 -24.21
CA VAL A 122 13.88 -22.45 -22.85
C VAL A 122 12.36 -22.60 -22.80
N GLN A 123 11.87 -23.67 -22.15
CA GLN A 123 10.44 -23.86 -21.93
C GLN A 123 10.08 -23.27 -20.57
N GLN A 124 9.04 -22.43 -20.56
CA GLN A 124 8.50 -21.85 -19.34
C GLN A 124 7.24 -22.62 -18.97
N ASN A 125 7.26 -23.29 -17.83
CA ASN A 125 6.11 -23.99 -17.28
C ASN A 125 5.52 -23.15 -16.15
N VAL A 126 4.31 -22.63 -16.36
CA VAL A 126 3.61 -21.81 -15.37
C VAL A 126 3.04 -22.74 -14.29
N VAL A 127 3.52 -22.57 -13.06
CA VAL A 127 3.12 -23.35 -11.88
C VAL A 127 1.94 -22.69 -11.19
N HIS A 128 1.95 -21.37 -11.10
CA HIS A 128 0.90 -20.63 -10.41
C HIS A 128 0.69 -19.27 -11.06
N THR A 129 -0.57 -18.85 -11.18
CA THR A 129 -0.94 -17.51 -11.64
C THR A 129 -1.96 -16.94 -10.69
N GLU A 130 -1.70 -15.71 -10.26
CA GLU A 130 -2.55 -14.98 -9.34
C GLU A 130 -2.82 -13.58 -9.88
N ASN A 131 -4.06 -13.14 -9.73
CA ASN A 131 -4.47 -11.78 -10.04
C ASN A 131 -5.18 -11.19 -8.83
N ARG A 132 -4.66 -10.08 -8.30
CA ARG A 132 -5.25 -9.38 -7.16
C ARG A 132 -5.19 -7.88 -7.38
N GLU A 133 -6.17 -7.18 -6.83
CA GLU A 133 -6.12 -5.72 -6.71
C GLU A 133 -5.53 -5.37 -5.35
N ILE A 134 -4.44 -4.59 -5.36
CA ILE A 134 -3.70 -4.22 -4.15
C ILE A 134 -3.75 -2.70 -4.00
N THR A 135 -3.98 -2.22 -2.79
CA THR A 135 -3.84 -0.80 -2.46
C THR A 135 -2.38 -0.52 -2.14
N ILE A 136 -1.69 0.25 -2.98
CA ILE A 136 -0.25 0.51 -2.80
C ILE A 136 -0.01 1.69 -1.86
N GLY A 137 -0.97 2.61 -1.77
CA GLY A 137 -0.87 3.75 -0.87
C GLY A 137 -1.69 4.95 -1.35
N ARG A 138 -1.20 6.14 -1.03
CA ARG A 138 -1.83 7.42 -1.36
C ARG A 138 -0.95 8.26 -2.28
N MET A 139 -1.59 9.02 -3.17
CA MET A 139 -0.93 9.96 -4.10
C MET A 139 -1.52 11.35 -3.94
N SER A 140 -0.70 12.39 -3.94
CA SER A 140 -1.16 13.78 -3.90
C SER A 140 -1.84 14.16 -5.21
N VAL A 141 -2.92 14.95 -5.14
CA VAL A 141 -3.74 15.31 -6.31
C VAL A 141 -3.79 16.82 -6.47
N MET A 142 -3.80 17.29 -7.73
CA MET A 142 -3.99 18.69 -8.05
C MET A 142 -5.44 19.11 -7.79
N VAL A 143 -5.61 20.26 -7.13
CA VAL A 143 -6.92 20.86 -6.89
C VAL A 143 -7.48 21.38 -8.22
N LYS A 144 -8.74 21.03 -8.54
CA LYS A 144 -9.38 21.32 -9.84
C LYS A 144 -8.66 20.64 -11.04
N SER A 145 -8.29 19.37 -10.86
CA SER A 145 -7.85 18.48 -11.96
C SER A 145 -9.01 17.99 -12.81
#